data_AF-A0A1M5TFP3-F1
#
_entry.id   AF-A0A1M5TFP3-F1
#
_cell.length_a   1.000
_cell.length_b   1.000
_cell.length_c   1.000
_cell.angle_alpha   90.00
_cell.angle_beta   90.00
_cell.angle_gamma   90.00
#
_symmetry.space_group_name_H-M   'P 1'
#
loop_
_entity.id
_entity.type
_entity.pdbx_description
1 polymer ?
#
loop_
_entity_poly.entity_id
_entity_poly.type
_entity_poly.pdbx_seq_one_letter_code
_entity_poly.pdbx_strand_id
1 'polypeptide(L)'
;MWLGCENSKDLQKLHGDLKTILKNLDIIVDSREFTPHITIARDVQIDSEDIKNIKLPKFATIKKPKLFLYQSKFTKQGVKYKSLYTLKG
;
A
#
# COMPACT_ATOMS: atom_id res chain seq x y z
N MET A 1 -1.56 8.28 9.96
CA MET A 1 -2.84 8.50 9.24
C MET A 1 -2.79 7.86 7.86
N TRP A 2 -3.88 7.23 7.43
CA TRP A 2 -3.98 6.55 6.14
C TRP A 2 -5.36 6.74 5.50
N LEU A 3 -5.43 6.62 4.17
CA LEU A 3 -6.66 6.54 3.40
C LEU A 3 -6.94 5.09 3.03
N GLY A 4 -8.11 4.57 3.40
CA GLY A 4 -8.50 3.21 3.07
C GLY A 4 -8.79 3.06 1.58
N CYS A 5 -8.43 1.91 1.02
CA CYS A 5 -8.90 1.50 -0.29
C CYS A 5 -10.17 0.67 -0.15
N GLU A 6 -11.01 0.66 -1.17
CA GLU A 6 -12.15 -0.24 -1.23
C GLU A 6 -11.68 -1.70 -1.10
N ASN A 7 -12.41 -2.50 -0.30
CA ASN A 7 -12.08 -3.90 -0.07
C ASN A 7 -12.49 -4.76 -1.27
N SER A 8 -11.69 -4.71 -2.33
CA SER A 8 -11.90 -5.49 -3.55
C SER A 8 -11.42 -6.93 -3.38
N LYS A 9 -12.27 -7.89 -3.79
CA LYS A 9 -11.92 -9.32 -3.85
C LYS A 9 -10.69 -9.57 -4.74
N ASP A 10 -10.55 -8.83 -5.83
CA ASP A 10 -9.43 -8.98 -6.77
C ASP A 10 -8.10 -8.56 -6.13
N LEU A 11 -8.12 -7.46 -5.35
CA LEU A 11 -6.92 -7.00 -4.65
C LEU A 11 -6.50 -7.95 -3.52
N GLN A 12 -7.49 -8.50 -2.80
CA GLN A 12 -7.25 -9.52 -1.78
C GLN A 12 -6.66 -10.80 -2.40
N LYS A 13 -7.20 -11.24 -3.53
CA LYS A 13 -6.68 -12.39 -4.28
C LYS A 13 -5.25 -12.14 -4.76
N LEU A 14 -4.98 -10.98 -5.37
CA LEU A 14 -3.64 -10.62 -5.84
C LEU A 14 -2.61 -10.64 -4.70
N HIS A 15 -2.95 -10.08 -3.54
CA HIS A 15 -2.08 -10.14 -2.36
C HIS A 15 -1.83 -11.59 -1.91
N GLY A 16 -2.88 -12.42 -1.85
CA GLY A 16 -2.77 -13.84 -1.47
C GLY A 16 -1.89 -14.65 -2.42
N ASP A 17 -2.07 -14.46 -3.73
CA ASP A 17 -1.28 -15.12 -4.78
C ASP A 17 0.21 -14.72 -4.65
N LEU A 18 0.50 -13.41 -4.53
CA LEU A 18 1.86 -12.91 -4.35
C LEU A 18 2.52 -13.45 -3.08
N LYS A 19 1.80 -13.45 -1.95
CA LYS A 19 2.31 -13.96 -0.67
C LYS A 19 2.66 -15.45 -0.76
N THR A 20 1.85 -16.24 -1.46
CA THR A 20 2.11 -17.66 -1.69
C THR A 20 3.35 -17.88 -2.55
N ILE A 21 3.46 -17.16 -3.67
CA ILE A 21 4.62 -17.25 -4.57
C ILE A 21 5.91 -16.87 -3.84
N LEU A 22 5.92 -15.76 -3.10
CA LEU A 22 7.09 -15.29 -2.37
C LEU A 22 7.53 -16.28 -1.28
N LYS A 23 6.57 -16.87 -0.55
CA LYS A 23 6.85 -17.91 0.44
C LYS A 23 7.48 -19.16 -0.20
N ASN A 24 7.00 -19.59 -1.36
CA ASN A 24 7.55 -20.74 -2.08
C ASN A 24 8.97 -20.49 -2.62
N LEU A 25 9.39 -19.23 -2.70
CA LEU A 25 10.75 -18.82 -3.07
C LEU A 25 11.62 -18.54 -1.83
N ASP A 26 11.17 -18.92 -0.64
CA ASP A 26 11.84 -18.67 0.65
C ASP A 26 12.07 -17.17 0.94
N ILE A 27 11.26 -16.28 0.35
CA ILE A 27 11.30 -14.85 0.63
C ILE A 27 10.39 -14.56 1.84
N ILE A 28 10.97 -13.98 2.88
CA ILE A 28 10.23 -13.58 4.08
C ILE A 28 9.26 -12.45 3.74
N VAL A 29 7.98 -12.68 3.99
CA VAL A 29 6.90 -11.70 3.80
C VAL A 29 6.34 -11.30 5.16
N ASP A 30 5.88 -10.06 5.25
CA ASP A 30 5.19 -9.54 6.43
C ASP A 30 4.01 -10.46 6.87
N SER A 31 3.94 -10.70 8.18
CA SER A 31 2.92 -11.54 8.81
C SER A 31 1.64 -10.79 9.14
N ARG A 32 1.63 -9.45 9.10
CA ARG A 32 0.46 -8.61 9.38
C ARG A 32 -0.70 -8.91 8.44
N GLU A 33 -1.90 -8.69 8.96
CA GLU A 33 -3.12 -8.75 8.16
C GLU A 33 -3.07 -7.69 7.03
N PHE A 34 -3.57 -8.06 5.85
CA PHE A 34 -3.57 -7.17 4.70
C PHE A 34 -4.79 -6.24 4.74
N THR A 35 -4.54 -5.01 5.19
CA THR A 35 -5.51 -3.91 5.10
C THR A 35 -5.05 -2.94 4.01
N PRO A 36 -5.67 -2.92 2.81
CA PRO A 36 -5.21 -2.08 1.71
C PRO A 36 -5.45 -0.60 2.01
N HIS A 37 -4.38 0.19 2.00
CA HIS A 37 -4.44 1.62 2.32
C HIS A 37 -3.28 2.40 1.67
N ILE A 38 -3.44 3.72 1.61
CA ILE A 38 -2.39 4.67 1.23
C ILE A 38 -1.98 5.43 2.49
N THR A 39 -0.73 5.27 2.92
CA THR A 39 -0.19 6.06 4.05
C THR A 39 -0.06 7.52 3.63
N ILE A 40 -0.68 8.44 4.38
CA ILE A 40 -0.62 9.89 4.12
C ILE A 40 0.33 10.59 5.10
N ALA A 41 0.40 10.11 6.35
CA ALA A 41 1.28 10.66 7.36
C ALA A 41 1.72 9.59 8.37
N ARG A 42 2.95 9.71 8.87
CA ARG A 42 3.54 8.87 9.93
C ARG A 42 3.84 9.76 11.14
N ASP A 43 3.71 9.18 12.34
CA ASP A 43 4.08 9.84 13.62
C ASP A 43 3.44 11.22 13.83
N VAL A 44 2.22 11.40 13.32
CA VAL A 44 1.41 12.61 13.54
C VAL A 44 0.46 12.39 14.70
N GLN A 45 0.39 13.38 15.58
CA GLN A 45 -0.64 13.49 16.60
C GLN A 45 -1.69 14.49 16.09
N ILE A 46 -2.90 14.00 15.87
CA ILE A 46 -4.04 14.79 15.40
C ILE A 46 -5.20 14.45 16.32
N ASP A 47 -5.91 15.47 16.79
CA ASP A 47 -7.07 15.26 17.63
C ASP A 47 -8.16 14.52 16.84
N SER A 48 -8.82 13.55 17.50
CA SER A 48 -9.80 12.69 16.82
C SER A 48 -10.97 13.48 16.22
N GLU A 49 -11.30 14.62 16.82
CA GLU A 49 -12.38 15.49 16.38
C GLU A 49 -12.04 16.19 15.07
N ASP A 50 -10.78 16.60 14.88
CA ASP A 50 -10.30 17.19 13.64
C ASP A 50 -10.37 16.19 12.48
N ILE A 51 -10.03 14.91 12.74
CA ILE A 51 -10.09 13.84 11.74
C ILE A 51 -11.53 13.62 11.24
N LYS A 52 -12.52 13.58 12.15
CA LYS A 52 -13.93 13.38 11.78
C LYS A 52 -14.46 14.50 10.88
N ASN A 53 -13.90 15.70 11.03
CA ASN A 53 -14.31 16.88 10.27
C ASN A 53 -13.59 17.04 8.93
N ILE A 54 -12.64 16.16 8.59
CA ILE A 54 -11.96 16.18 7.29
C ILE A 54 -12.96 15.83 6.19
N LYS A 55 -13.24 16.81 5.32
CA LYS A 55 -13.98 16.59 4.07
C LYS A 55 -13.01 16.08 3.02
N LEU A 56 -13.08 14.78 2.73
CA LEU A 56 -12.31 14.18 1.65
C LEU A 56 -12.93 14.51 0.28
N PRO A 57 -12.11 14.79 -0.75
CA PRO A 57 -12.62 14.89 -2.11
C PRO A 57 -13.10 13.51 -2.59
N LYS A 58 -13.92 13.49 -3.65
CA LYS A 58 -14.19 12.24 -4.37
C LYS A 58 -12.92 11.80 -5.10
N PHE A 59 -12.40 10.64 -4.74
CA PHE A 59 -11.28 10.04 -5.45
C PHE A 59 -11.78 9.31 -6.70
N ALA A 60 -11.04 9.42 -7.80
CA ALA A 60 -11.34 8.67 -9.01
C ALA A 60 -10.98 7.19 -8.83
N THR A 61 -11.82 6.30 -9.37
CA THR A 61 -11.49 4.88 -9.46
C THR A 61 -10.32 4.68 -10.43
N ILE A 62 -9.30 3.93 -10.00
CA ILE A 62 -8.18 3.57 -10.85
C ILE A 62 -8.63 2.49 -11.83
N LYS A 63 -8.65 2.82 -13.12
CA LYS A 63 -8.93 1.85 -14.19
C LYS A 63 -7.61 1.24 -14.67
N LYS A 64 -7.55 -0.09 -14.78
CA LYS A 64 -6.37 -0.85 -15.23
C LYS A 64 -5.12 -0.59 -14.35
N PRO A 65 -5.15 -0.98 -13.07
CA PRO A 65 -4.00 -0.79 -12.19
C PRO A 65 -2.77 -1.55 -12.71
N LYS A 66 -1.58 -0.98 -12.49
CA LYS A 66 -0.30 -1.62 -12.79
C LYS A 66 0.36 -2.08 -11.50
N LEU A 67 1.06 -3.20 -11.57
CA LEU A 67 1.86 -3.72 -10.45
C LEU A 67 3.34 -3.40 -10.68
N PHE A 68 3.99 -2.90 -9.65
CA PHE A 68 5.39 -2.51 -9.67
C PHE A 68 6.14 -3.19 -8.53
N LEU A 69 7.36 -3.66 -8.81
CA LEU A 69 8.32 -4.08 -7.79
C LEU A 69 9.23 -2.91 -7.44
N TYR A 70 9.23 -2.51 -6.18
CA TYR A 70 10.08 -1.43 -5.67
C TYR A 70 11.14 -1.95 -4.71
N GLN A 71 12.32 -1.35 -4.79
CA GLN A 71 13.33 -1.41 -3.73
C GLN A 71 13.18 -0.16 -2.85
N SER A 72 13.15 -0.34 -1.53
CA SER A 72 13.21 0.76 -0.57
C SER A 72 14.63 0.89 0.01
N LYS A 73 15.10 2.13 0.22
CA LYS A 73 16.37 2.44 0.89
C LYS A 73 16.19 3.62 1.85
N PHE A 74 16.55 3.42 3.10
CA PHE A 74 16.59 4.50 4.09
C PHE A 74 17.73 5.46 3.80
N THR A 75 17.44 6.76 3.87
CA THR A 75 18.40 7.85 3.69
C THR A 75 18.23 8.88 4.81
N LYS A 76 19.15 9.84 4.91
CA LYS A 76 19.04 10.96 5.88
C LYS A 76 17.77 11.80 5.68
N GLN A 77 17.18 11.78 4.50
CA GLN A 77 15.97 12.52 4.14
C GLN A 77 14.71 11.63 4.13
N GLY A 78 14.78 10.42 4.68
CA GLY A 78 13.67 9.45 4.69
C GLY A 78 13.85 8.30 3.70
N VAL A 79 12.77 7.60 3.39
CA VAL A 79 12.81 6.41 2.52
C VAL A 79 12.74 6.81 1.05
N LYS A 80 13.70 6.35 0.25
CA LYS A 80 13.65 6.45 -1.21
C LYS A 80 13.20 5.12 -1.80
N TYR A 81 12.28 5.19 -2.77
CA TYR A 81 11.78 4.04 -3.51
C TYR A 81 12.31 4.07 -4.94
N LYS A 82 12.91 2.97 -5.41
CA LYS A 82 13.37 2.78 -6.79
C LYS A 82 12.55 1.67 -7.43
N SER A 83 11.88 1.96 -8.54
CA SER A 83 11.18 0.93 -9.32
C SER A 83 12.22 0.00 -9.96
N LEU A 84 12.10 -1.29 -9.70
CA LEU A 84 12.96 -2.33 -10.28
C LEU A 84 12.29 -2.97 -11.50
N TYR A 85 10.97 -3.14 -11.44
CA TYR A 85 10.22 -3.83 -12.48
C TYR A 85 8.76 -3.37 -12.51
N THR A 86 8.17 -3.39 -13.70
CA THR A 86 6.74 -3.13 -13.91
C THR A 86 6.14 -4.34 -14.58
N LEU A 87 5.15 -4.98 -13.96
CA LEU A 87 4.37 -6.02 -14.62
C LEU A 87 3.49 -5.35 -15.68
N LYS A 88 3.66 -5.79 -16.92
CA LYS A 88 2.72 -5.52 -18.00
C LYS A 88 1.63 -6.58 -17.89
N GLY A 89 0.41 -6.15 -17.59
CA GLY A 89 -0.79 -6.97 -17.71
C GLY A 89 -1.40 -6.88 -19.11
#